data_AF-A0A383A9H9-F1
#
_entry.id   AF-A0A383A9H9-F1
#
_cell.length_a   1.000
_cell.length_b   1.000
_cell.length_c   1.000
_cell.angle_alpha   90.00
_cell.angle_beta   90.00
_cell.angle_gamma   90.00
#
_symmetry.space_group_name_H-M   'P 1'
#
loop_
_entity.id
_entity.type
_entity.pdbx_description
1 polymer ?
#
loop_
_entity_poly.entity_id
_entity_poly.type
_entity_poly.pdbx_seq_one_letter_code
_entity_poly.pdbx_strand_id
1 'polypeptide(L)'
;MPFPSMARFRQRFVVNSIGNVASAVREQLATAGLKEAIAPGARIAVTGGSRGIDEIDLITRTVIDCIRECGGQPFVLPAMGSHGGATAEGQKEVLSSYGISQESMGVPVEATMEVVKVDTLDDGT
;
A
#
# COMPACT_ATOMS: atom_id res chain seq x y z
N MET A 1 -10.39 15.92 39.14
CA MET A 1 -10.06 16.97 38.15
C MET A 1 -11.26 17.12 37.24
N PRO A 2 -11.97 18.26 37.24
CA PRO A 2 -13.12 18.45 36.36
C PRO A 2 -12.64 18.63 34.91
N PHE A 3 -13.34 18.02 33.96
CA PHE A 3 -13.12 18.29 32.55
C PHE A 3 -13.50 19.75 32.21
N PRO A 4 -12.87 20.36 31.18
CA PRO A 4 -13.26 21.68 30.71
C PRO A 4 -14.70 21.67 30.15
N SER A 5 -15.27 22.86 29.94
CA SER A 5 -16.55 22.99 29.23
C SER A 5 -16.42 22.44 27.80
N MET A 6 -17.26 21.45 27.45
CA MET A 6 -17.26 20.80 26.14
C MET A 6 -18.52 21.19 25.36
N ALA A 7 -18.39 21.35 24.05
CA ALA A 7 -19.51 21.56 23.13
C ALA A 7 -19.72 20.32 22.25
N ARG A 8 -20.97 20.10 21.81
CA ARG A 8 -21.29 19.05 20.83
C ARG A 8 -21.10 19.57 19.41
N PHE A 9 -20.42 18.79 18.59
CA PHE A 9 -20.31 19.01 17.15
C PHE A 9 -20.82 17.78 16.40
N ARG A 10 -21.45 17.98 15.24
CA ARG A 10 -21.83 16.91 14.32
C ARG A 10 -21.24 17.21 12.95
N GLN A 11 -20.33 16.36 12.51
CA GLN A 11 -19.80 16.39 11.16
C GLN A 11 -20.70 15.57 10.22
N ARG A 12 -20.92 16.07 9.01
CA ARG A 12 -21.49 15.31 7.90
C ARG A 12 -20.48 15.35 6.77
N PHE A 13 -20.01 14.17 6.36
CA PHE A 13 -19.15 14.05 5.19
C PHE A 13 -20.01 13.79 3.95
N VAL A 14 -19.61 14.35 2.81
CA VAL A 14 -20.11 13.85 1.52
C VAL A 14 -19.48 12.48 1.32
N VAL A 15 -20.31 11.46 1.15
CA VAL A 15 -19.85 10.09 0.92
C VAL A 15 -19.99 9.82 -0.57
N ASN A 16 -18.87 9.85 -1.28
CA ASN A 16 -18.77 9.29 -2.62
C ASN A 16 -18.26 7.86 -2.48
N SER A 17 -18.97 6.89 -3.03
CA SER A 17 -18.58 5.48 -2.97
C SER A 17 -18.28 4.93 -4.36
N ILE A 18 -17.37 3.95 -4.38
CA ILE A 18 -17.09 3.14 -5.55
C ILE A 18 -17.85 1.83 -5.36
N GLY A 19 -18.69 1.44 -6.32
CA GLY A 19 -19.48 0.21 -6.21
C GLY A 19 -18.66 -1.07 -6.41
N ASN A 20 -17.62 -1.02 -7.25
CA ASN A 20 -16.70 -2.14 -7.49
C ASN A 20 -15.26 -1.63 -7.51
N VAL A 21 -14.57 -1.76 -6.37
CA VAL A 21 -13.22 -1.24 -6.17
C VAL A 21 -12.23 -1.92 -7.12
N ALA A 22 -12.30 -3.23 -7.32
CA ALA A 22 -11.40 -3.95 -8.20
C ALA A 22 -11.49 -3.47 -9.67
N SER A 23 -12.71 -3.25 -10.17
CA SER A 23 -12.92 -2.72 -11.52
C SER A 23 -12.36 -1.30 -11.65
N ALA A 24 -12.58 -0.45 -10.65
CA ALA A 24 -12.07 0.92 -10.65
C ALA A 24 -10.53 0.93 -10.64
N VAL A 25 -9.88 0.11 -9.82
CA VAL A 25 -8.41 -0.02 -9.79
C VAL A 25 -7.87 -0.43 -11.16
N ARG A 26 -8.47 -1.45 -11.79
CA ARG A 26 -8.08 -1.91 -13.14
C ARG A 26 -8.19 -0.80 -14.18
N GLU A 27 -9.30 -0.06 -14.18
CA GLU A 27 -9.53 1.07 -15.09
C GLU A 27 -8.49 2.18 -14.90
N GLN A 28 -8.19 2.55 -13.65
CA GLN A 28 -7.20 3.57 -13.35
C GLN A 28 -5.79 3.14 -13.76
N LEU A 29 -5.41 1.88 -13.50
CA LEU A 29 -4.11 1.34 -13.93
C LEU A 29 -3.97 1.28 -15.46
N ALA A 30 -5.04 0.89 -16.17
CA ALA A 30 -5.06 0.90 -17.63
C ALA A 30 -4.93 2.33 -18.18
N THR A 31 -5.66 3.29 -17.61
CA THR A 31 -5.58 4.71 -17.97
C THR A 31 -4.18 5.29 -17.71
N ALA A 32 -3.50 4.81 -16.67
CA ALA A 32 -2.12 5.17 -16.36
C ALA A 32 -1.07 4.50 -17.27
N GLY A 33 -1.46 3.64 -18.22
CA GLY A 33 -0.54 2.98 -19.14
C GLY A 33 0.32 1.90 -18.49
N LEU A 34 -0.21 1.18 -17.50
CA LEU A 34 0.54 0.15 -16.77
C LEU A 34 1.15 -0.90 -17.73
N LYS A 35 0.39 -1.30 -18.74
CA LYS A 35 0.80 -2.35 -19.69
C LYS A 35 2.05 -1.95 -20.47
N GLU A 36 2.13 -0.70 -20.89
CA GLU A 36 3.26 -0.17 -21.65
C GLU A 36 4.49 0.08 -20.76
N ALA A 37 4.28 0.29 -19.46
CA ALA A 37 5.34 0.55 -18.49
C ALA A 37 6.06 -0.71 -17.98
N ILE A 38 5.41 -1.89 -18.03
CA ILE A 38 5.96 -3.13 -17.47
C ILE A 38 6.70 -3.92 -18.55
N ALA A 39 8.02 -4.03 -18.41
CA ALA A 39 8.81 -4.94 -19.21
C ALA A 39 8.54 -6.42 -18.82
N PRO A 40 8.54 -7.36 -19.78
CA PRO A 40 8.37 -8.78 -19.47
C PRO A 40 9.41 -9.28 -18.46
N GLY A 41 8.95 -9.95 -17.41
CA GLY A 41 9.78 -10.45 -16.31
C GLY A 41 10.27 -9.38 -15.34
N ALA A 42 9.88 -8.12 -15.50
CA ALA A 42 10.28 -7.06 -14.58
C ALA A 42 9.81 -7.35 -13.15
N ARG A 43 10.71 -7.20 -12.19
CA ARG A 43 10.41 -7.38 -10.77
C ARG A 43 9.86 -6.07 -10.20
N ILE A 44 8.60 -6.07 -9.78
CA ILE A 44 7.86 -4.86 -9.42
C ILE A 44 7.49 -4.87 -7.94
N ALA A 45 7.90 -3.85 -7.20
CA ALA A 45 7.49 -3.68 -5.81
C ALA A 45 6.09 -3.04 -5.75
N VAL A 46 5.17 -3.66 -5.01
CA VAL A 46 3.88 -3.08 -4.63
C VAL A 46 3.97 -2.66 -3.18
N THR A 47 3.86 -1.36 -2.90
CA THR A 47 4.08 -0.84 -1.55
C THR A 47 2.84 -0.97 -0.68
N GLY A 48 3.04 -1.34 0.59
CA GLY A 48 2.00 -1.39 1.62
C GLY A 48 2.22 -0.33 2.70
N GLY A 49 1.15 0.37 3.08
CA GLY A 49 1.17 1.43 4.11
C GLY A 49 0.43 1.05 5.40
N SER A 50 0.44 1.96 6.40
CA SER A 50 -0.25 1.82 7.70
C SER A 50 -1.53 2.63 7.83
N ARG A 51 -1.96 3.29 6.75
CA ARG A 51 -3.15 4.13 6.79
C ARG A 51 -4.37 3.28 6.48
N GLY A 52 -5.44 3.49 7.25
CA GLY A 52 -6.72 2.84 7.01
C GLY A 52 -7.30 3.30 5.68
N ILE A 53 -7.18 2.45 4.67
CA ILE A 53 -7.84 2.55 3.38
C ILE A 53 -8.88 1.43 3.35
N ASP A 54 -10.10 1.76 2.97
CA ASP A 54 -11.16 0.76 2.81
C ASP A 54 -10.79 -0.25 1.71
N GLU A 55 -10.99 -1.53 1.96
CA GLU A 55 -10.65 -2.63 1.04
C GLU A 55 -9.18 -2.61 0.54
N ILE A 56 -8.24 -2.20 1.39
CA ILE A 56 -6.80 -2.09 1.02
C ILE A 56 -6.21 -3.41 0.53
N ASP A 57 -6.63 -4.54 1.08
CA ASP A 57 -6.26 -5.88 0.65
C ASP A 57 -6.75 -6.18 -0.78
N LEU A 58 -8.01 -5.88 -1.09
CA LEU A 58 -8.57 -6.05 -2.43
C LEU A 58 -7.84 -5.16 -3.44
N ILE A 59 -7.57 -3.91 -3.08
CA ILE A 59 -6.82 -2.95 -3.91
C ILE A 59 -5.43 -3.52 -4.21
N THR A 60 -4.66 -3.87 -3.17
CA THR A 60 -3.31 -4.42 -3.32
C THR A 60 -3.32 -5.70 -4.14
N ARG A 61 -4.26 -6.61 -3.89
CA ARG A 61 -4.38 -7.85 -4.67
C ARG A 61 -4.67 -7.58 -6.14
N THR A 62 -5.57 -6.63 -6.43
CA THR A 62 -5.92 -6.26 -7.80
C THR A 62 -4.72 -5.66 -8.55
N VAL A 63 -3.91 -4.83 -7.89
CA VAL A 63 -2.67 -4.28 -8.46
C VAL A 63 -1.68 -5.41 -8.79
N ILE A 64 -1.49 -6.35 -7.87
CA ILE A 64 -0.62 -7.53 -8.07
C ILE A 64 -1.04 -8.33 -9.29
N ASP A 65 -2.35 -8.57 -9.46
CA ASP A 65 -2.88 -9.31 -10.59
C ASP A 65 -2.66 -8.57 -11.91
N CYS A 66 -2.90 -7.25 -11.95
CA CYS A 66 -2.66 -6.44 -13.15
C CYS A 66 -1.18 -6.48 -13.56
N ILE A 67 -0.25 -6.43 -12.60
CA ILE A 67 1.19 -6.54 -12.87
C ILE A 67 1.52 -7.91 -13.47
N ARG A 68 0.98 -9.00 -12.91
CA ARG A 68 1.17 -10.37 -13.43
C ARG A 68 0.62 -10.53 -14.84
N GLU A 69 -0.57 -10.01 -15.09
CA GLU A 69 -1.23 -10.01 -16.40
C GLU A 69 -0.38 -9.26 -17.46
N CYS A 70 0.38 -8.25 -17.05
CA CYS A 70 1.33 -7.53 -17.90
C CYS A 70 2.70 -8.24 -18.03
N GLY A 71 2.88 -9.42 -17.42
CA GLY A 71 4.12 -10.20 -17.48
C GLY A 71 5.16 -9.81 -16.43
N GLY A 72 4.83 -8.97 -15.46
CA GLY A 72 5.70 -8.63 -14.34
C GLY A 72 5.73 -9.69 -13.23
N GLN A 73 6.72 -9.58 -12.34
CA GLN A 73 6.90 -10.40 -11.15
C GLN A 73 6.71 -9.51 -9.90
N PRO A 74 5.48 -9.40 -9.38
CA PRO A 74 5.21 -8.54 -8.22
C PRO A 74 5.66 -9.17 -6.91
N PHE A 75 6.05 -8.31 -5.98
CA PHE A 75 6.22 -8.62 -4.56
C PHE A 75 5.74 -7.43 -3.72
N VAL A 76 5.36 -7.67 -2.47
CA VAL A 76 4.94 -6.62 -1.55
C VAL A 76 6.13 -6.12 -0.73
N LEU A 77 6.28 -4.81 -0.61
CA LEU A 77 7.29 -4.14 0.21
C LEU A 77 6.60 -3.17 1.18
N PRO A 78 6.79 -3.27 2.50
CA PRO A 78 6.26 -2.28 3.43
C PRO A 78 6.94 -0.92 3.23
N ALA A 79 6.15 0.16 3.12
CA ALA A 79 6.61 1.53 2.97
C ALA A 79 6.03 2.42 4.09
N MET A 80 6.45 2.17 5.33
CA MET A 80 5.72 2.61 6.53
C MET A 80 6.56 3.43 7.53
N GLY A 81 7.86 3.61 7.27
CA GLY A 81 8.76 4.34 8.17
C GLY A 81 8.86 3.67 9.55
N SER A 82 8.59 4.44 10.61
CA SER A 82 8.70 3.99 12.00
C SER A 82 7.57 3.05 12.47
N HIS A 83 6.52 2.84 11.66
CA HIS A 83 5.45 1.92 11.99
C HIS A 83 5.96 0.47 12.09
N GLY A 84 5.26 -0.35 12.88
CA GLY A 84 5.73 -1.72 13.16
C GLY A 84 7.02 -1.74 13.97
N GLY A 85 7.31 -0.69 14.76
CA GLY A 85 8.52 -0.60 15.56
C GLY A 85 9.81 -0.42 14.75
N ALA A 86 9.71 -0.05 13.47
CA ALA A 86 10.84 0.04 12.55
C ALA A 86 11.64 -1.27 12.43
N THR A 87 10.95 -2.42 12.54
CA THR A 87 11.52 -3.75 12.27
C THR A 87 10.82 -4.41 11.09
N ALA A 88 11.55 -5.28 10.40
CA ALA A 88 11.00 -6.01 9.26
C ALA A 88 9.80 -6.89 9.68
N GLU A 89 9.92 -7.56 10.83
CA GLU A 89 8.89 -8.41 11.40
C GLU A 89 7.64 -7.61 11.78
N GLY A 90 7.82 -6.51 12.52
CA GLY A 90 6.70 -5.68 12.95
C GLY A 90 5.98 -5.01 11.79
N GLN A 91 6.69 -4.61 10.73
CA GLN A 91 6.05 -4.10 9.52
C GLN A 91 5.25 -5.19 8.78
N LYS A 92 5.76 -6.43 8.70
CA LYS A 92 4.99 -7.57 8.15
C LYS A 92 3.73 -7.85 8.97
N GLU A 93 3.81 -7.79 10.30
CA GLU A 93 2.65 -7.97 11.19
C GLU A 93 1.59 -6.89 10.94
N VAL A 94 2.00 -5.63 10.78
CA VAL A 94 1.06 -4.54 10.48
C VAL A 94 0.38 -4.78 9.13
N LEU A 95 1.11 -5.12 8.07
CA LEU A 95 0.50 -5.43 6.77
C LEU A 95 -0.45 -6.62 6.85
N SER A 96 -0.05 -7.68 7.57
CA SER A 96 -0.89 -8.87 7.78
C SER A 96 -2.20 -8.52 8.48
N SER A 97 -2.18 -7.58 9.44
CA SER A 97 -3.39 -7.09 10.12
C SER A 97 -4.38 -6.37 9.19
N TYR A 98 -3.90 -5.90 8.03
CA TYR A 98 -4.72 -5.33 6.95
C TYR A 98 -5.07 -6.34 5.86
N GLY A 99 -4.85 -7.64 6.08
CA GLY A 99 -5.11 -8.66 5.07
C GLY A 99 -4.06 -8.73 3.97
N ILE A 100 -2.89 -8.09 4.15
CA ILE A 100 -1.79 -8.09 3.19
C ILE A 100 -0.68 -9.01 3.72
N SER A 101 -0.76 -10.27 3.32
CA SER A 101 0.18 -11.34 3.69
C SER A 101 0.59 -12.14 2.46
N GLN A 102 1.66 -12.93 2.57
CA GLN A 102 2.07 -13.80 1.47
C GLN A 102 0.96 -14.79 1.07
N GLU A 103 0.20 -15.29 2.04
CA GLU A 103 -0.90 -16.22 1.82
C GLU A 103 -2.06 -15.58 1.05
N SER A 104 -2.51 -14.39 1.48
CA SER A 104 -3.62 -13.67 0.87
C SER A 104 -3.27 -13.10 -0.52
N MET A 105 -2.04 -12.61 -0.68
CA MET A 105 -1.58 -11.96 -1.91
C MET A 105 -1.00 -12.96 -2.92
N GLY A 106 -0.58 -14.13 -2.47
CA GLY A 106 0.08 -15.15 -3.29
C GLY A 106 1.43 -14.70 -3.87
N VAL A 107 2.06 -13.66 -3.30
CA VAL A 107 3.39 -13.14 -3.66
C VAL A 107 4.24 -12.98 -2.40
N PRO A 108 5.57 -12.95 -2.51
CA PRO A 108 6.43 -12.64 -1.37
C PRO A 108 6.07 -11.28 -0.73
N VAL A 109 6.10 -11.23 0.60
CA VAL A 109 6.11 -9.98 1.38
C VAL A 109 7.53 -9.80 1.91
N GLU A 110 8.28 -8.92 1.27
CA GLU A 110 9.69 -8.70 1.54
C GLU A 110 9.88 -7.43 2.35
N ALA A 111 9.91 -7.55 3.67
CA ALA A 111 10.30 -6.45 4.53
C ALA A 111 11.80 -6.50 4.80
N THR A 112 12.47 -5.35 4.69
CA THR A 112 13.87 -5.17 5.03
C THR A 112 14.07 -3.79 5.64
N MET A 113 15.05 -3.68 6.54
CA MET A 113 15.53 -2.39 7.07
C MET A 113 16.87 -1.97 6.44
N GLU A 114 17.38 -2.75 5.49
CA GLU A 114 18.58 -2.41 4.74
C GLU A 114 18.32 -1.21 3.84
N VAL A 115 19.28 -0.27 3.83
CA VAL A 115 19.21 0.95 3.04
C VAL A 115 20.51 1.16 2.29
N VAL A 116 20.42 1.84 1.16
CA VAL A 116 21.56 2.38 0.43
C VAL A 116 21.42 3.89 0.34
N LYS A 117 22.51 4.62 0.53
CA LYS A 117 22.50 6.08 0.32
C LYS A 117 22.42 6.35 -1.18
N VAL A 118 21.27 6.88 -1.62
CA VAL A 118 21.04 7.21 -3.03
C VAL A 118 21.53 8.61 -3.40
N ASP A 119 21.40 9.58 -2.49
CA ASP A 119 21.82 10.97 -2.70
C ASP A 119 21.94 11.72 -1.36
N THR A 120 22.15 13.04 -1.41
CA THR A 120 22.06 14.00 -0.29
C THR A 120 21.21 15.19 -0.73
N LEU A 121 20.28 15.65 0.11
CA LEU A 121 19.45 16.82 -0.15
C LEU A 121 20.26 18.13 -0.04
N ASP A 122 19.74 19.23 -0.59
CA ASP A 122 20.41 20.55 -0.59
C ASP A 122 20.70 21.09 0.83
N ASP A 123 19.94 20.65 1.84
CA ASP A 123 20.13 21.01 3.25
C ASP A 123 21.14 20.09 3.99
N GLY A 124 21.74 19.13 3.29
CA GLY A 124 22.75 18.22 3.81
C GLY A 124 22.20 16.95 4.46
N THR A 125 20.88 16.70 4.39
CA THR A 125 20.26 15.46 4.89
C THR A 125 20.22 14.32 3.87
#